data_AF-A0AAN6ZWX4-F1
#
_entry.id   AF-A0AAN6ZWX4-F1
#
_cell.length_a   1.000
_cell.length_b   1.000
_cell.length_c   1.000
_cell.angle_alpha   90.00
_cell.angle_beta   90.00
_cell.angle_gamma   90.00
#
_symmetry.space_group_name_H-M   'P 1'
#
loop_
_entity.id
_entity.type
_entity.pdbx_description
1 polymer ?
#
loop_
_entity_poly.entity_id
_entity_poly.type
_entity_poly.pdbx_seq_one_letter_code
_entity_poly.pdbx_strand_id
1 'polypeptide(L)'
;MDIDIDPNVKDERVIRAQLLSQELAQHTTIEIFALDCASIWDSWVSLLSQTTFPLETSSRDSRFTLAFQAIETVISTAHGILQWLAYTQLIRLFNTLRETIRKERTYGIYSRTRGISDNSIAITIYRNALEGKLQRCTILERRRIGKRWMLLSKPSPLLLLLYSTYTETIVYV
;
A
#
# COMPACT_ATOMS: atom_id res chain seq x y z
N MET A 1 -3.42 -39.50 -5.21
CA MET A 1 -4.09 -39.72 -3.92
C MET A 1 -4.71 -38.39 -3.57
N ASP A 2 -5.84 -38.11 -4.19
CA ASP A 2 -6.59 -36.88 -3.98
C ASP A 2 -7.31 -36.98 -2.65
N ILE A 3 -7.07 -36.02 -1.77
CA ILE A 3 -7.77 -35.92 -0.49
C ILE A 3 -9.18 -35.47 -0.85
N ASP A 4 -10.12 -36.41 -0.82
CA ASP A 4 -11.54 -36.15 -1.01
C ASP A 4 -12.02 -35.35 0.21
N ILE A 5 -12.12 -34.04 0.05
CA ILE A 5 -12.55 -33.13 1.11
C ILE A 5 -14.07 -33.25 1.21
N ASP A 6 -14.55 -33.68 2.38
CA ASP A 6 -15.96 -33.79 2.72
C ASP A 6 -16.78 -32.58 2.19
N PRO A 7 -17.79 -32.80 1.34
CA PRO A 7 -18.61 -31.74 0.76
C PRO A 7 -19.25 -30.84 1.83
N ASN A 8 -19.52 -31.36 3.03
CA ASN A 8 -20.09 -30.60 4.14
C ASN A 8 -19.10 -29.56 4.71
N VAL A 9 -17.80 -29.90 4.77
CA VAL A 9 -16.73 -28.98 5.17
C VAL A 9 -16.48 -27.91 4.11
N LYS A 10 -16.74 -28.22 2.83
CA LYS A 10 -16.66 -27.27 1.73
C LYS A 10 -17.79 -26.25 1.81
N ASP A 11 -19.01 -26.69 2.12
CA ASP A 11 -20.17 -25.82 2.27
C ASP A 11 -20.07 -24.91 3.51
N GLU A 12 -19.61 -25.40 4.66
CA GLU A 12 -19.37 -24.54 5.84
C GLU A 12 -18.32 -23.45 5.56
N ARG A 13 -17.25 -23.78 4.84
CA ARG A 13 -16.22 -22.80 4.47
C ARG A 13 -16.75 -21.75 3.51
N VAL A 14 -17.61 -22.14 2.57
CA VAL A 14 -18.25 -21.22 1.62
C VAL A 14 -19.22 -20.30 2.34
N ILE A 15 -20.07 -20.83 3.23
CA ILE A 15 -21.01 -20.04 4.04
C ILE A 15 -20.24 -19.07 4.93
N ARG A 16 -19.18 -19.52 5.60
CA ARG A 16 -18.34 -18.67 6.45
C ARG A 16 -17.63 -17.58 5.65
N ALA A 17 -17.13 -17.90 4.45
CA ALA A 17 -16.53 -16.92 3.57
C ALA A 17 -17.55 -15.89 3.06
N GLN A 18 -18.79 -16.30 2.79
CA GLN A 18 -19.89 -15.40 2.40
C GLN A 18 -20.29 -14.47 3.54
N LEU A 19 -20.46 -14.99 4.76
CA LEU A 19 -20.76 -14.18 5.94
C LEU A 19 -19.65 -13.16 6.23
N LEU A 20 -18.39 -13.59 6.20
CA LEU A 20 -17.24 -12.69 6.33
C LEU A 20 -17.20 -11.66 5.19
N SER A 21 -17.50 -12.05 3.96
CA SER A 21 -17.56 -11.10 2.83
C SER A 21 -18.67 -10.06 3.00
N GLN A 22 -19.79 -10.41 3.63
CA GLN A 22 -20.86 -9.47 3.94
C GLN A 22 -20.44 -8.50 5.05
N GLU A 23 -19.79 -8.98 6.12
CA GLU A 23 -19.26 -8.12 7.18
C GLU A 23 -18.14 -7.18 6.69
N LEU A 24 -17.32 -7.65 5.74
CA LEU A 24 -16.23 -6.88 5.14
C LEU A 24 -16.73 -5.84 4.14
N ALA A 25 -17.89 -6.07 3.52
CA ALA A 25 -18.50 -5.11 2.61
C ALA A 25 -19.25 -4.03 3.42
N GLN A 26 -19.13 -2.75 3.04
CA GLN A 26 -19.99 -1.73 3.67
C GLN A 26 -21.44 -1.94 3.21
N HIS A 27 -22.35 -2.26 4.13
CA HIS A 27 -23.79 -2.30 3.81
C HIS A 27 -24.33 -0.93 3.34
N THR A 28 -23.59 0.16 3.58
CA THR A 28 -23.87 1.56 3.17
C THR A 28 -22.90 2.10 2.10
N THR A 29 -22.17 1.23 1.38
CA THR A 29 -21.09 1.61 0.44
C THR A 29 -21.50 2.74 -0.50
N ILE A 30 -22.73 2.69 -1.03
CA ILE A 30 -23.20 3.63 -2.06
C ILE A 30 -23.47 5.01 -1.47
N GLU A 31 -23.99 5.12 -0.25
CA GLU A 31 -24.34 6.41 0.37
C GLU A 31 -23.10 7.16 0.86
N ILE A 32 -22.16 6.46 1.52
CA ILE A 32 -20.88 7.05 1.95
C ILE A 32 -20.04 7.43 0.73
N PHE A 33 -20.02 6.57 -0.30
CA PHE A 33 -19.40 6.91 -1.57
C PHE A 33 -20.06 8.14 -2.21
N ALA A 34 -21.39 8.20 -2.31
CA ALA A 34 -22.06 9.35 -2.93
C ALA A 34 -21.82 10.66 -2.18
N LEU A 35 -21.65 10.63 -0.86
CA LEU A 35 -21.42 11.82 -0.03
C LEU A 35 -19.95 12.29 -0.07
N ASP A 36 -18.98 11.38 -0.01
CA ASP A 36 -17.56 11.74 0.18
C ASP A 36 -16.66 11.42 -1.01
N CYS A 37 -17.17 10.79 -2.09
CA CYS A 37 -16.33 10.35 -3.22
C CYS A 37 -15.56 11.51 -3.87
N ALA A 38 -16.17 12.68 -4.05
CA ALA A 38 -15.49 13.81 -4.68
C ALA A 38 -14.24 14.23 -3.88
N SER A 39 -14.39 14.38 -2.56
CA SER A 39 -13.29 14.75 -1.66
C SER A 39 -12.20 13.67 -1.59
N ILE A 40 -12.61 12.39 -1.51
CA ILE A 40 -11.68 11.25 -1.52
C ILE A 40 -10.92 11.21 -2.85
N TRP A 41 -11.62 11.41 -3.96
CA TRP A 41 -11.03 11.40 -5.30
C TRP A 41 -10.04 12.56 -5.48
N ASP A 42 -10.39 13.77 -5.09
CA ASP A 42 -9.51 14.94 -5.18
C ASP A 42 -8.26 14.75 -4.31
N SER A 43 -8.43 14.26 -3.08
CA SER A 43 -7.32 13.94 -2.18
C SER A 43 -6.42 12.85 -2.76
N TRP A 44 -7.02 11.84 -3.39
CA TRP A 44 -6.28 10.75 -4.02
C TRP A 44 -5.52 11.20 -5.27
N VAL A 45 -6.14 11.99 -6.14
CA VAL A 45 -5.50 12.57 -7.33
C VAL A 45 -4.35 13.49 -6.92
N SER A 46 -4.56 14.32 -5.89
CA SER A 46 -3.50 15.16 -5.31
C SER A 46 -2.32 14.31 -4.83
N LEU A 47 -2.57 13.23 -4.09
CA LEU A 47 -1.52 12.31 -3.64
C LEU A 47 -0.82 11.61 -4.82
N LEU A 48 -1.56 11.18 -5.85
CA LEU A 48 -0.99 10.56 -7.04
C LEU A 48 -0.08 11.52 -7.81
N SER A 49 -0.46 12.79 -7.94
CA SER A 49 0.35 13.79 -8.63
C SER A 49 1.72 14.00 -7.97
N GLN A 50 1.79 13.85 -6.65
CA GLN A 50 3.02 14.01 -5.86
C GLN A 50 3.88 12.74 -5.83
N THR A 51 3.32 11.59 -6.20
CA THR A 51 3.95 10.27 -5.97
C THR A 51 4.13 9.45 -7.26
N THR A 52 3.72 10.00 -8.40
CA THR A 52 3.90 9.38 -9.72
C THR A 52 5.10 9.99 -10.42
N PHE A 53 6.04 9.14 -10.83
CA PHE A 53 7.34 9.56 -11.34
C PHE A 53 7.54 9.14 -12.80
N PRO A 54 8.19 9.99 -13.61
CA PRO A 54 8.74 9.57 -14.89
C PRO A 54 9.77 8.43 -14.69
N LEU A 55 9.85 7.53 -15.67
CA LEU A 55 10.74 6.36 -15.66
C LEU A 55 12.24 6.71 -15.55
N GLU A 56 12.63 7.93 -15.93
CA GLU A 56 14.01 8.43 -15.87
C GLU A 56 14.40 9.05 -14.52
N THR A 57 13.49 9.08 -13.55
CA THR A 57 13.76 9.69 -12.24
C THR A 57 14.82 8.89 -11.49
N SER A 58 15.92 9.56 -11.09
CA SER A 58 16.98 8.94 -10.27
C SER A 58 16.51 8.66 -8.85
N SER A 59 17.04 7.62 -8.20
CA SER A 59 16.71 7.31 -6.80
C SER A 59 17.20 8.37 -5.82
N ARG A 60 18.12 9.25 -6.25
CA ARG A 60 18.63 10.39 -5.47
C ARG A 60 17.82 11.66 -5.65
N ASP A 61 16.80 11.62 -6.50
CA ASP A 61 15.93 12.76 -6.77
C ASP A 61 15.15 13.16 -5.50
N SER A 62 15.20 14.44 -5.15
CA SER A 62 14.53 14.98 -3.95
C SER A 62 13.01 14.81 -4.00
N ARG A 63 12.43 14.61 -5.19
CA ARG A 63 10.99 14.35 -5.32
C ARG A 63 10.58 13.02 -4.66
N PHE A 64 11.46 12.01 -4.57
CA PHE A 64 11.18 10.81 -3.78
C PHE A 64 11.01 11.15 -2.29
N THR A 65 11.82 12.08 -1.77
CA THR A 65 11.69 12.56 -0.39
C THR A 65 10.34 13.24 -0.17
N LEU A 66 9.96 14.17 -1.06
CA LEU A 66 8.68 14.87 -0.98
C LEU A 66 7.49 13.91 -1.09
N ALA A 67 7.55 12.92 -1.99
CA ALA A 67 6.51 11.91 -2.13
C ALA A 67 6.34 11.06 -0.87
N PHE A 68 7.44 10.64 -0.25
CA PHE A 68 7.38 9.89 1.01
C PHE A 68 6.80 10.73 2.16
N GLN A 69 7.14 12.02 2.22
CA GLN A 69 6.58 12.94 3.21
C GLN A 69 5.07 13.14 2.99
N ALA A 70 4.62 13.32 1.74
CA ALA A 70 3.21 13.46 1.40
C ALA A 70 2.40 12.22 1.81
N ILE A 71 2.89 11.03 1.47
CA ILE A 71 2.26 9.76 1.88
C ILE A 71 2.23 9.63 3.41
N GLU A 72 3.33 9.97 4.07
CA GLU A 72 3.43 9.88 5.53
C GLU A 72 2.44 10.80 6.25
N THR A 73 2.27 12.03 5.76
CA THR A 73 1.28 12.97 6.27
C THR A 73 -0.13 12.37 6.16
N VAL A 74 -0.50 11.81 5.00
CA VAL A 74 -1.82 11.19 4.82
C VAL A 74 -2.00 9.97 5.72
N ILE A 75 -1.00 9.09 5.81
CA ILE A 75 -1.07 7.90 6.69
C ILE A 75 -1.29 8.31 8.15
N SER A 76 -0.71 9.42 8.58
CA SER A 76 -0.74 9.86 9.98
C SER A 76 -1.96 10.71 10.34
N THR A 77 -2.61 11.35 9.36
CA THR A 77 -3.71 12.30 9.59
C THR A 77 -5.06 11.82 9.07
N ALA A 78 -5.09 10.93 8.08
CA ALA A 78 -6.32 10.40 7.51
C ALA A 78 -6.73 9.09 8.17
N HIS A 79 -8.02 8.78 8.04
CA HIS A 79 -8.62 7.52 8.46
C HIS A 79 -9.43 6.90 7.31
N GLY A 80 -9.71 5.60 7.40
CA GLY A 80 -10.50 4.88 6.41
C GLY A 80 -9.88 4.91 5.01
N ILE A 81 -10.72 5.09 3.99
CA ILE A 81 -10.37 4.91 2.58
C ILE A 81 -9.11 5.69 2.17
N LEU A 82 -8.99 6.96 2.55
CA LEU A 82 -7.85 7.79 2.15
C LEU A 82 -6.53 7.26 2.76
N GLN A 83 -6.59 6.77 4.00
CA GLN A 83 -5.44 6.14 4.65
C GLN A 83 -5.03 4.83 3.93
N TRP A 84 -6.02 4.01 3.55
CA TRP A 84 -5.78 2.75 2.85
C TRP A 84 -5.21 2.96 1.44
N LEU A 85 -5.69 4.00 0.74
CA LEU A 85 -5.14 4.44 -0.54
C LEU A 85 -3.69 4.91 -0.39
N ALA A 86 -3.37 5.69 0.65
CA ALA A 86 -2.00 6.12 0.93
C ALA A 86 -1.07 4.94 1.22
N TYR A 87 -1.53 3.95 1.99
CA TYR A 87 -0.80 2.69 2.20
C TYR A 87 -0.54 1.93 0.90
N THR A 88 -1.52 1.89 -0.01
CA THR A 88 -1.35 1.28 -1.34
C THR A 88 -0.33 2.04 -2.17
N GLN A 89 -0.38 3.37 -2.15
CA GLN A 89 0.56 4.22 -2.86
C GLN A 89 1.97 4.13 -2.31
N LEU A 90 2.14 3.94 -0.99
CA LEU A 90 3.43 3.67 -0.37
C LEU A 90 4.11 2.47 -1.03
N ILE A 91 3.38 1.38 -1.27
CA ILE A 91 3.96 0.19 -1.88
C ILE A 91 4.31 0.41 -3.35
N ARG A 92 3.45 1.12 -4.09
CA ARG A 92 3.71 1.49 -5.49
C ARG A 92 4.97 2.36 -5.61
N LEU A 93 5.12 3.33 -4.72
CA LEU A 93 6.31 4.18 -4.64
C LEU A 93 7.57 3.36 -4.32
N PHE A 94 7.49 2.43 -3.36
CA PHE A 94 8.58 1.52 -3.07
C PHE A 94 8.96 0.65 -4.27
N ASN A 95 7.99 0.16 -5.03
CA ASN A 95 8.27 -0.66 -6.22
C ASN A 95 8.97 0.17 -7.29
N THR A 96 8.46 1.37 -7.58
CA THR A 96 9.07 2.33 -8.51
C THR A 96 10.51 2.63 -8.12
N LEU A 97 10.75 3.01 -6.86
CA LEU A 97 12.08 3.31 -6.35
C LEU A 97 13.04 2.11 -6.45
N ARG A 98 12.56 0.90 -6.16
CA ARG A 98 13.37 -0.32 -6.29
C ARG A 98 13.75 -0.61 -7.73
N GLU A 99 12.83 -0.40 -8.67
CA GLU A 99 13.10 -0.55 -10.10
C GLU A 99 14.13 0.48 -10.57
N THR A 100 14.01 1.73 -10.12
CA THR A 100 15.02 2.77 -10.35
C THR A 100 16.39 2.35 -9.80
N ILE A 101 16.48 1.96 -8.52
CA ILE A 101 17.74 1.51 -7.90
C ILE A 101 18.34 0.33 -8.65
N ARG A 102 17.50 -0.61 -9.09
CA ARG A 102 17.94 -1.78 -9.86
C ARG A 102 18.54 -1.36 -11.21
N LYS A 103 17.89 -0.43 -11.93
CA LYS A 103 18.43 0.13 -13.18
C LYS A 103 19.74 0.87 -12.94
N GLU A 104 19.79 1.75 -11.94
CA GLU A 104 21.00 2.50 -11.59
C GLU A 104 22.17 1.58 -11.23
N ARG A 105 21.90 0.45 -10.56
CA ARG A 105 22.91 -0.57 -10.30
C ARG A 105 23.42 -1.23 -11.59
N THR A 106 22.56 -1.48 -12.58
CA THR A 106 23.03 -2.00 -13.88
C THR A 106 23.92 -0.99 -14.62
N TYR A 107 23.74 0.31 -14.40
CA TYR A 107 24.60 1.37 -14.92
C TYR A 107 25.83 1.68 -14.05
N GLY A 108 26.07 0.91 -12.98
CA GLY A 108 27.24 1.09 -12.10
C GLY A 108 27.14 2.24 -11.09
N ILE A 109 25.98 2.90 -10.96
CA ILE A 109 25.77 4.00 -9.98
C ILE A 109 25.77 3.47 -8.53
N TYR A 110 25.34 2.21 -8.35
CA TYR A 110 25.43 1.49 -7.08
C TYR A 110 26.35 0.28 -7.21
N SER A 111 27.34 0.16 -6.32
CA SER A 111 28.12 -1.07 -6.19
C SER A 111 27.30 -2.19 -5.54
N ARG A 112 27.54 -3.43 -5.94
CA ARG A 112 26.97 -4.60 -5.26
C ARG A 112 27.76 -4.88 -3.99
N THR A 113 27.21 -4.45 -2.85
CA THR A 113 27.75 -4.78 -1.53
C THR A 113 26.98 -5.95 -0.93
N ARG A 114 27.71 -6.96 -0.43
CA ARG A 114 27.10 -8.11 0.27
C ARG A 114 26.24 -7.60 1.44
N GLY A 115 24.97 -8.01 1.49
CA GLY A 115 24.01 -7.58 2.51
C GLY A 115 23.19 -6.32 2.18
N ILE A 116 23.50 -5.59 1.09
CA ILE A 116 22.74 -4.38 0.70
C ILE A 116 21.84 -4.68 -0.51
N SER A 117 20.57 -5.01 -0.22
CA SER A 117 19.54 -5.22 -1.24
C SER A 117 18.93 -3.89 -1.74
N ASP A 118 18.28 -3.91 -2.91
CA ASP A 118 17.50 -2.77 -3.44
C ASP A 118 16.44 -2.32 -2.40
N ASN A 119 15.86 -3.30 -1.70
CA ASN A 119 14.91 -3.08 -0.63
C ASN A 119 15.54 -2.35 0.57
N SER A 120 16.78 -2.71 0.93
CA SER A 120 17.50 -2.07 2.03
C SER A 120 17.78 -0.60 1.70
N ILE A 121 18.21 -0.31 0.47
CA ILE A 121 18.45 1.06 -0.01
C ILE A 121 17.16 1.87 -0.01
N ALA A 122 16.07 1.33 -0.56
CA ALA A 122 14.78 2.00 -0.58
C ALA A 122 14.25 2.32 0.84
N ILE A 123 14.41 1.39 1.80
CA ILE A 123 14.05 1.65 3.21
C ILE A 123 14.89 2.79 3.79
N THR A 124 16.19 2.83 3.48
CA THR A 124 17.07 3.91 3.95
C THR A 124 16.65 5.26 3.35
N ILE A 125 16.32 5.32 2.06
CA ILE A 125 15.82 6.54 1.42
C ILE A 125 14.53 7.00 2.10
N TYR A 126 13.57 6.10 2.32
CA TYR A 126 12.33 6.44 3.01
C TYR A 126 12.57 6.96 4.44
N ARG A 127 13.45 6.28 5.20
CA ARG A 127 13.81 6.72 6.55
C ARG A 127 14.45 8.11 6.56
N ASN A 128 15.34 8.37 5.61
CA ASN A 128 16.03 9.65 5.49
C ASN A 128 15.06 10.76 5.05
N ALA A 129 14.10 10.45 4.17
CA ALA A 129 13.06 11.40 3.76
C ALA A 129 12.24 11.93 4.94
N LEU A 130 12.11 11.12 5.99
CA LEU A 130 11.42 11.45 7.23
C LEU A 130 12.39 11.86 8.35
N GLU A 131 13.62 12.27 8.00
CA GLU A 131 14.64 12.75 8.94
C GLU A 131 14.93 11.74 10.08
N GLY A 132 14.73 10.45 9.82
CA GLY A 132 14.91 9.40 10.83
C GLY A 132 13.81 9.35 11.91
N LYS A 133 12.73 10.14 11.79
CA LYS A 133 11.60 10.17 12.74
C LYS A 133 10.94 8.81 12.93
N LEU A 134 10.92 7.98 11.89
CA LEU A 134 10.41 6.61 11.98
C LEU A 134 11.51 5.60 12.29
N GLN A 135 11.22 4.73 13.26
CA GLN A 135 12.02 3.54 13.49
C GLN A 135 11.88 2.55 12.34
N ARG A 136 12.93 1.73 12.14
CA ARG A 136 12.94 0.72 11.07
C ARG A 136 11.79 -0.28 11.22
N CYS A 137 11.44 -0.68 12.44
CA CYS A 137 10.30 -1.56 12.71
C CYS A 137 8.98 -0.94 12.21
N THR A 138 8.72 0.34 12.49
CA THR A 138 7.54 1.07 12.01
C THR A 138 7.47 1.12 10.49
N ILE A 139 8.61 1.36 9.82
CA ILE A 139 8.67 1.34 8.36
C ILE A 139 8.30 -0.05 7.81
N LEU A 140 8.86 -1.11 8.40
CA LEU A 140 8.56 -2.47 7.97
C LEU A 140 7.09 -2.81 8.19
N GLU A 141 6.51 -2.36 9.30
CA GLU A 141 5.11 -2.57 9.63
C GLU A 141 4.18 -1.86 8.65
N ARG A 142 4.42 -0.58 8.36
CA ARG A 142 3.65 0.15 7.34
C ARG A 142 3.74 -0.49 5.96
N ARG A 143 4.89 -1.05 5.60
CA ARG A 143 5.03 -1.82 4.36
C ARG A 143 4.25 -3.14 4.40
N ARG A 144 4.14 -3.79 5.56
CA ARG A 144 3.34 -5.01 5.73
C ARG A 144 1.85 -4.69 5.52
N ILE A 145 1.37 -3.66 6.20
CA ILE A 145 0.00 -3.13 6.08
C ILE A 145 -0.30 -2.74 4.63
N GLY A 146 0.56 -1.93 4.00
CA GLY A 146 0.36 -1.51 2.62
C GLY A 146 0.32 -2.65 1.61
N LYS A 147 1.11 -3.71 1.82
CA LYS A 147 1.04 -4.90 0.95
C LYS A 147 -0.31 -5.61 1.04
N ARG A 148 -0.91 -5.64 2.23
CA ARG A 148 -2.23 -6.25 2.45
C ARG A 148 -3.33 -5.42 1.80
N TRP A 149 -3.30 -4.09 1.96
CA TRP A 149 -4.22 -3.20 1.25
C TRP A 149 -4.06 -3.29 -0.27
N MET A 150 -2.83 -3.35 -0.77
CA MET A 150 -2.56 -3.53 -2.20
C MET A 150 -3.04 -4.90 -2.72
N LEU A 151 -3.03 -5.94 -1.88
CA LEU A 151 -3.55 -7.26 -2.24
C LEU A 151 -5.08 -7.23 -2.39
N LEU A 152 -5.78 -6.54 -1.48
CA LEU A 152 -7.23 -6.36 -1.53
C LEU A 152 -7.67 -5.50 -2.72
N SER A 153 -6.84 -4.54 -3.12
CA SER A 153 -7.11 -3.61 -4.23
C SER A 153 -6.42 -4.00 -5.54
N LYS A 154 -5.98 -5.25 -5.69
CA LYS A 154 -5.08 -5.68 -6.76
C LYS A 154 -5.53 -5.30 -8.19
N PRO A 155 -6.82 -5.41 -8.58
CA PRO A 155 -7.29 -4.92 -9.88
C PRO A 155 -7.32 -3.39 -9.99
N SER A 156 -7.65 -2.69 -8.90
CA SER A 156 -7.75 -1.24 -8.85
C SER A 156 -7.74 -0.74 -7.39
N PRO A 157 -6.98 0.33 -7.05
CA PRO A 157 -7.05 1.01 -5.75
C PRO A 157 -8.47 1.40 -5.36
N LEU A 158 -9.35 1.66 -6.33
CA LEU A 158 -10.73 2.05 -6.09
C LEU A 158 -11.58 0.92 -5.50
N LEU A 159 -11.14 -0.34 -5.57
CA LEU A 159 -11.84 -1.42 -4.89
C LEU A 159 -11.79 -1.27 -3.36
N LEU A 160 -10.87 -0.45 -2.83
CA LEU A 160 -10.87 -0.08 -1.41
C LEU A 160 -12.15 0.60 -0.95
N LEU A 161 -12.91 1.20 -1.87
CA LEU A 161 -14.21 1.82 -1.58
C LEU A 161 -15.25 0.80 -1.13
N LEU A 162 -15.11 -0.47 -1.52
CA LEU A 162 -16.09 -1.52 -1.19
C LEU A 162 -15.92 -2.06 0.24
N TYR A 163 -14.80 -1.74 0.89
CA TYR A 163 -14.43 -2.34 2.17
C TYR A 163 -14.87 -1.47 3.35
N SER A 164 -15.38 -2.13 4.39
CA SER A 164 -15.72 -1.49 5.67
C SER A 164 -14.48 -1.35 6.55
N THR A 165 -14.55 -0.50 7.58
CA THR A 165 -13.51 -0.38 8.60
C THR A 165 -13.25 -1.69 9.33
N TYR A 166 -14.20 -2.64 9.31
CA TYR A 166 -13.97 -3.99 9.83
C TYR A 166 -12.81 -4.70 9.13
N THR A 167 -12.54 -4.36 7.86
CA THR A 167 -11.40 -4.89 7.10
C THR A 167 -10.05 -4.56 7.76
N GLU A 168 -9.97 -3.47 8.53
CA GLU A 168 -8.78 -3.11 9.29
C GLU A 168 -8.39 -4.18 10.31
N THR A 169 -9.36 -4.89 10.88
CA THR A 169 -9.11 -5.99 11.84
C THR A 169 -8.34 -7.16 11.22
N ILE A 170 -8.42 -7.33 9.89
CA ILE A 170 -7.68 -8.36 9.16
C ILE A 170 -6.33 -7.80 8.68
N VAL A 171 -6.33 -6.53 8.25
CA VAL A 171 -5.15 -5.91 7.64
C VAL A 171 -4.07 -5.52 8.66
N TYR A 172 -4.45 -5.17 9.89
CA TYR A 172 -3.51 -4.70 10.92
C TYR A 172 -2.96 -5.80 11.85
N VAL A 173 -3.50 -7.02 11.78
CA VAL A 173 -3.03 -8.19 12.57
C VAL A 173 -1.74 -8.76 12.05
#